data_AF-A0A949SYN0-F1
#
_entry.id   AF-A0A949SYN0-F1
#
_cell.length_a   1.000
_cell.length_b   1.000
_cell.length_c   1.000
_cell.angle_alpha   90.00
_cell.angle_beta   90.00
_cell.angle_gamma   90.00
#
_symmetry.space_group_name_H-M   'P 1'
#
loop_
_entity.id
_entity.type
_entity.pdbx_description
1 polymer ?
#
loop_
_entity_poly.entity_id
_entity_poly.type
_entity_poly.pdbx_seq_one_letter_code
_entity_poly.pdbx_strand_id
1 'polypeptide(L)'
;MKPENKADFQRIIRATGYSMKGLKSAYINEAAFRQEVWLSLLLIPLGFILGDGVIEKILLVCSVLLVLAMELLNSAVEAVVDRIGSEYHELSGRAKDIGSAAVFMTMVMFGVTWILILFF
;
A
#
# COMPACT_ATOMS: atom_id res chain seq x y z
N MET A 1 -10.15 41.02 0.62
CA MET A 1 -9.32 40.08 -0.18
C MET A 1 -8.86 38.98 0.77
N LYS A 2 -9.37 37.76 0.61
CA LYS A 2 -9.10 36.64 1.53
C LYS A 2 -7.72 36.02 1.24
N PRO A 3 -6.84 35.79 2.23
CA PRO A 3 -5.50 35.23 2.01
C PRO A 3 -5.54 33.69 1.89
N GLU A 4 -6.52 33.14 1.19
CA GLU A 4 -6.87 31.70 1.25
C GLU A 4 -5.91 30.81 0.45
N ASN A 5 -5.28 31.30 -0.62
CA ASN A 5 -4.50 30.45 -1.53
C ASN A 5 -3.10 30.00 -1.04
N LYS A 6 -2.38 30.84 -0.28
CA LYS A 6 -1.01 30.49 0.15
C LYS A 6 -1.00 29.45 1.27
N ALA A 7 -1.98 29.53 2.18
CA ALA A 7 -2.11 28.59 3.28
C ALA A 7 -2.49 27.18 2.77
N ASP A 8 -3.37 27.10 1.77
CA ASP A 8 -3.81 25.82 1.21
C ASP A 8 -2.73 25.14 0.38
N PHE A 9 -1.98 25.88 -0.43
CA PHE A 9 -0.82 25.31 -1.15
C PHE A 9 0.28 24.82 -0.19
N GLN A 10 0.57 25.59 0.87
CA GLN A 10 1.50 25.16 1.91
C GLN A 10 1.03 23.90 2.66
N ARG A 11 -0.27 23.73 2.86
CA ARG A 11 -0.85 22.50 3.45
C ARG A 11 -0.65 21.30 2.55
N ILE A 12 -0.89 21.42 1.24
CA ILE A 12 -0.68 20.32 0.28
C ILE A 12 0.79 19.90 0.27
N ILE A 13 1.73 20.84 0.19
CA ILE A 13 3.17 20.52 0.22
C ILE A 13 3.55 19.78 1.51
N ARG A 14 3.05 20.23 2.66
CA ARG A 14 3.30 19.56 3.95
C ARG A 14 2.72 18.16 3.98
N ALA A 15 1.48 17.98 3.50
CA ALA A 15 0.83 16.68 3.42
C ALA A 15 1.63 15.70 2.55
N THR A 16 2.04 16.12 1.35
CA THR A 16 2.92 15.33 0.47
C THR A 16 4.24 14.99 1.16
N GLY A 17 4.83 15.93 1.90
CA GLY A 17 6.02 15.70 2.70
C GLY A 17 5.85 14.63 3.78
N TYR A 18 4.68 14.57 4.45
CA TYR A 18 4.38 13.51 5.42
C TYR A 18 4.20 12.16 4.73
N SER A 19 3.48 12.10 3.60
CA SER A 19 3.32 10.87 2.82
C SER A 19 4.68 10.31 2.38
N MET A 20 5.58 11.15 1.89
CA MET A 20 6.91 10.70 1.47
C MET A 20 7.78 10.21 2.63
N LYS A 21 7.65 10.81 3.82
CA LYS A 21 8.31 10.28 5.02
C LYS A 21 7.77 8.90 5.38
N GLY A 22 6.46 8.68 5.31
CA GLY A 22 5.83 7.37 5.54
C GLY A 22 6.35 6.31 4.56
N LEU A 23 6.29 6.59 3.26
CA LEU A 23 6.78 5.70 2.21
C LEU A 23 8.27 5.36 2.37
N LYS A 24 9.11 6.37 2.67
CA LYS A 24 10.54 6.16 2.92
C LYS A 24 10.76 5.28 4.16
N SER A 25 9.99 5.49 5.23
CA SER A 25 10.07 4.69 6.44
C SER A 25 9.73 3.23 6.17
N ALA A 26 8.61 2.96 5.51
CA ALA A 26 8.21 1.61 5.14
C ALA A 26 9.25 0.95 4.23
N TYR A 27 9.76 1.64 3.22
CA TYR A 27 10.81 1.09 2.34
C TYR A 27 12.12 0.75 3.08
N ILE A 28 12.52 1.54 4.07
CA ILE A 28 13.76 1.26 4.82
C ILE A 28 13.57 0.10 5.81
N ASN A 29 12.46 0.10 6.55
CA ASN A 29 12.28 -0.82 7.67
C ASN A 29 11.63 -2.15 7.24
N GLU A 30 10.78 -2.15 6.21
CA GLU A 30 9.96 -3.31 5.85
C GLU A 30 10.49 -3.98 4.58
N ALA A 31 11.03 -5.19 4.76
CA ALA A 31 11.58 -5.98 3.65
C ALA A 31 10.49 -6.40 2.65
N ALA A 32 9.30 -6.76 3.14
CA ALA A 32 8.15 -7.13 2.31
C ALA A 32 7.71 -5.94 1.44
N PHE A 33 7.49 -4.76 2.02
CA PHE A 33 7.16 -3.55 1.26
C PHE A 33 8.19 -3.22 0.17
N ARG A 34 9.50 -3.39 0.42
CA ARG A 34 10.51 -3.22 -0.64
C ARG A 34 10.31 -4.18 -1.80
N GLN A 35 10.07 -5.46 -1.53
CA GLN A 35 9.85 -6.46 -2.56
C GLN A 35 8.62 -6.11 -3.39
N GLU A 36 7.52 -5.72 -2.74
CA GLU A 36 6.30 -5.28 -3.41
C GLU A 36 6.52 -4.02 -4.25
N VAL A 37 7.34 -3.06 -3.80
CA VAL A 37 7.71 -1.90 -4.61
C VAL A 37 8.42 -2.33 -5.89
N TRP A 38 9.40 -3.22 -5.81
CA TRP A 38 10.10 -3.73 -7.01
C TRP A 38 9.17 -4.49 -7.95
N LEU A 39 8.29 -5.33 -7.40
CA LEU A 39 7.26 -6.01 -8.19
C LEU A 39 6.30 -5.00 -8.84
N SER A 40 5.91 -3.95 -8.13
CA SER A 40 4.99 -2.93 -8.65
C SER A 40 5.60 -2.16 -9.83
N LEU A 41 6.90 -1.88 -9.79
CA LEU A 41 7.62 -1.21 -10.89
C LEU A 41 7.62 -2.05 -12.18
N LEU A 42 7.50 -3.37 -12.06
CA LEU A 42 7.34 -4.27 -13.20
C LEU A 42 5.86 -4.45 -13.59
N LEU A 43 5.01 -4.72 -12.61
CA LEU A 43 3.61 -5.10 -12.82
C LEU A 43 2.74 -3.93 -13.27
N ILE A 44 3.00 -2.69 -12.86
CA ILE A 44 2.21 -1.54 -13.28
C ILE A 44 2.38 -1.28 -14.80
N PRO A 45 3.61 -1.19 -15.35
CA PRO A 45 3.78 -1.12 -16.80
C PRO A 45 3.16 -2.31 -17.54
N LEU A 46 3.33 -3.54 -17.01
CA LEU A 46 2.72 -4.73 -17.60
C LEU A 46 1.18 -4.62 -17.59
N GLY A 47 0.57 -4.11 -16.53
CA GLY A 47 -0.87 -3.90 -16.46
C GLY A 47 -1.39 -2.96 -17.55
N PHE A 48 -0.64 -1.90 -17.88
CA PHE A 48 -0.98 -1.00 -18.98
C PHE A 48 -0.80 -1.61 -20.38
N ILE A 49 0.14 -2.54 -20.53
CA ILE A 49 0.45 -3.22 -21.79
C ILE A 49 -0.51 -4.39 -22.04
N LEU A 50 -0.82 -5.17 -21.02
CA LEU A 50 -1.57 -6.43 -21.12
C LEU A 50 -3.09 -6.28 -21.06
N GLY A 51 -3.62 -5.23 -20.44
CA GLY A 51 -5.06 -4.98 -20.47
C GLY A 51 -5.51 -4.51 -21.86
N ASP A 52 -6.60 -5.07 -22.38
CA ASP A 52 -7.15 -4.68 -23.68
C ASP A 52 -7.95 -3.38 -23.57
N GLY A 53 -8.73 -3.25 -22.49
CA GLY A 53 -9.58 -2.09 -22.21
C GLY A 53 -9.04 -1.12 -21.16
N VAL A 54 -9.64 0.07 -21.10
CA VAL A 54 -9.35 1.06 -20.03
C VAL A 54 -9.68 0.48 -18.65
N ILE A 55 -10.78 -0.25 -18.52
CA ILE A 55 -11.21 -0.84 -17.25
C ILE A 55 -10.23 -1.91 -16.79
N GLU A 56 -9.82 -2.82 -17.66
CA GLU A 56 -8.84 -3.87 -17.34
C GLU A 56 -7.51 -3.28 -16.89
N LYS A 57 -6.99 -2.27 -17.61
CA LYS A 57 -5.77 -1.56 -17.22
C LYS A 57 -5.88 -0.93 -15.83
N ILE A 58 -7.02 -0.28 -15.54
CA ILE A 58 -7.29 0.28 -14.22
C ILE A 58 -7.29 -0.83 -13.16
N LEU A 59 -7.97 -1.96 -13.40
CA LEU A 59 -8.05 -3.06 -12.43
C LEU A 59 -6.68 -3.71 -12.18
N LEU A 60 -5.87 -3.95 -13.22
CA LEU A 60 -4.53 -4.51 -13.12
C LEU A 60 -3.60 -3.59 -12.31
N VAL A 61 -3.65 -2.28 -12.57
CA VAL A 61 -2.82 -1.30 -11.84
C VAL A 61 -3.32 -1.07 -10.41
N CYS A 62 -4.64 -0.90 -10.22
CA CYS A 62 -5.22 -0.66 -8.91
C CYS A 62 -5.05 -1.84 -7.95
N SER A 63 -5.11 -3.09 -8.45
CA SER A 63 -4.86 -4.26 -7.61
C SER A 63 -3.43 -4.27 -7.03
N VAL A 64 -2.42 -3.91 -7.83
CA VAL A 64 -1.03 -3.77 -7.37
C VAL A 64 -0.90 -2.64 -6.35
N LEU A 65 -1.50 -1.48 -6.62
CA LEU A 65 -1.46 -0.35 -5.69
C LEU A 65 -2.18 -0.65 -4.38
N LEU A 66 -3.23 -1.48 -4.40
CA LEU A 66 -3.94 -1.88 -3.20
C LEU A 66 -3.10 -2.79 -2.30
N VAL A 67 -2.29 -3.69 -2.88
CA VAL A 67 -1.34 -4.51 -2.12
C VAL A 67 -0.36 -3.61 -1.36
N LEU A 68 0.30 -2.66 -2.05
CA LEU A 68 1.20 -1.69 -1.42
C LEU A 68 0.51 -0.87 -0.32
N ALA A 69 -0.72 -0.42 -0.57
CA ALA A 69 -1.48 0.35 0.41
C ALA A 69 -1.79 -0.47 1.67
N MET A 70 -2.17 -1.74 1.52
CA MET A 70 -2.44 -2.61 2.66
C MET A 70 -1.17 -2.99 3.42
N GLU A 71 -0.04 -3.15 2.75
CA GLU A 71 1.24 -3.42 3.41
C GLU A 71 1.70 -2.21 4.25
N LEU A 72 1.48 -0.98 3.77
CA LEU A 72 1.70 0.23 4.57
C LEU A 72 0.80 0.29 5.81
N LEU A 73 -0.46 -0.11 5.68
CA LEU A 73 -1.38 -0.17 6.81
C LEU A 73 -0.98 -1.26 7.81
N ASN A 74 -0.57 -2.44 7.34
CA ASN A 74 -0.04 -3.50 8.20
C ASN A 74 1.19 -3.02 8.98
N SER A 75 2.15 -2.40 8.28
CA SER A 75 3.35 -1.83 8.89
C SER A 75 3.03 -0.74 9.92
N ALA A 76 2.00 0.06 9.68
CA ALA A 76 1.55 1.08 10.63
C ALA A 76 0.96 0.45 11.90
N VAL A 77 0.18 -0.63 11.76
CA VAL A 77 -0.34 -1.41 12.90
C VAL A 77 0.81 -2.02 13.68
N GLU A 78 1.76 -2.67 13.00
CA GLU A 78 2.94 -3.26 13.63
C GLU A 78 3.76 -2.23 14.41
N ALA A 79 4.03 -1.05 13.82
CA ALA A 79 4.76 0.02 14.49
C ALA A 79 4.05 0.55 15.75
N VAL A 80 2.71 0.61 15.74
CA VAL A 80 1.93 0.99 16.93
C VAL A 80 2.00 -0.09 17.99
N VAL A 81 1.86 -1.36 17.61
CA VAL A 81 1.90 -2.50 18.53
C VAL A 81 3.30 -2.64 19.16
N ASP A 82 4.36 -2.53 18.36
CA ASP A 82 5.75 -2.67 18.82
C ASP A 82 6.21 -1.55 19.74
N ARG A 83 5.57 -0.37 19.65
CA ARG A 83 5.84 0.74 20.57
C ARG A 83 5.34 0.47 21.99
N ILE A 84 4.32 -0.37 22.19
CA ILE A 84 3.65 -0.54 23.50
C ILE A 84 4.54 -1.31 24.49
N GLY A 85 5.37 -2.25 24.01
CA GLY A 85 6.32 -3.01 24.82
C GLY A 85 6.65 -4.37 24.22
N SER A 86 7.74 -5.00 24.67
CA SER A 86 8.18 -6.32 24.20
C SER A 86 7.52 -7.50 24.94
N GLU A 87 6.68 -7.21 25.94
CA GLU A 87 5.90 -8.23 26.63
C GLU A 87 4.81 -8.77 25.71
N TYR A 88 4.69 -10.09 25.65
CA TYR A 88 3.66 -10.72 24.85
C TYR A 88 2.27 -10.39 25.41
N HIS A 89 1.41 -9.84 24.56
CA HIS A 89 0.01 -9.60 24.87
C HIS A 89 -0.87 -10.19 23.77
N GLU A 90 -1.86 -10.99 24.13
CA GLU A 90 -2.70 -11.73 23.17
C GLU A 90 -3.37 -10.80 22.16
N LEU A 91 -3.91 -9.67 22.62
CA LEU A 91 -4.51 -8.65 21.74
C LEU A 91 -3.50 -8.02 20.75
N SER A 92 -2.25 -7.84 21.16
CA SER A 92 -1.18 -7.32 20.29
C SER A 92 -0.86 -8.31 19.17
N GLY A 93 -0.78 -9.61 19.51
CA GLY A 93 -0.64 -10.68 18.50
C GLY A 93 -1.80 -10.67 17.51
N ARG A 94 -3.03 -10.66 18.01
CA ARG A 94 -4.24 -10.61 17.17
C ARG A 94 -4.29 -9.40 16.24
N ALA A 95 -3.83 -8.23 16.68
CA ALA A 95 -3.79 -7.03 15.84
C ALA A 95 -2.83 -7.22 14.65
N LYS A 96 -1.65 -7.80 14.88
CA LYS A 96 -0.69 -8.13 13.81
C LYS A 96 -1.22 -9.19 12.86
N ASP A 97 -1.82 -10.25 13.40
CA ASP A 97 -2.39 -11.34 12.60
C ASP A 97 -3.48 -10.81 11.65
N ILE A 98 -4.35 -9.91 12.14
CA ILE A 98 -5.40 -9.30 11.33
C ILE A 98 -4.81 -8.37 10.27
N GLY A 99 -3.77 -7.60 10.59
CA GLY A 99 -3.05 -6.77 9.63
C GLY A 99 -2.46 -7.60 8.48
N SER A 100 -1.75 -8.68 8.83
CA SER A 100 -1.19 -9.63 7.86
C SER A 100 -2.27 -10.33 7.03
N ALA A 101 -3.40 -10.72 7.65
CA ALA A 101 -4.53 -11.30 6.94
C ALA A 101 -5.13 -10.32 5.92
N ALA A 102 -5.15 -9.02 6.22
CA ALA A 102 -5.65 -8.00 5.30
C ALA A 102 -4.76 -7.87 4.04
N VAL A 103 -3.43 -7.94 4.20
CA VAL A 103 -2.47 -8.01 3.08
C VAL A 103 -2.67 -9.29 2.28
N PHE A 104 -2.84 -10.43 2.95
CA PHE A 104 -3.11 -11.69 2.26
C PHE A 104 -4.37 -11.62 1.38
N MET A 105 -5.46 -11.03 1.89
CA MET A 105 -6.69 -10.87 1.12
C MET A 105 -6.51 -10.00 -0.12
N THR A 106 -5.65 -8.98 -0.09
CA THR A 106 -5.36 -8.17 -1.28
C THR A 106 -4.44 -8.88 -2.26
N MET A 107 -3.53 -9.74 -1.79
CA MET A 107 -2.77 -10.64 -2.66
C MET A 107 -3.68 -11.65 -3.39
N VAL A 108 -4.68 -12.22 -2.70
CA VAL A 108 -5.70 -13.08 -3.33
C VAL A 108 -6.47 -12.31 -4.40
N MET A 109 -6.94 -11.10 -4.07
CA MET A 109 -7.64 -10.24 -5.04
C MET A 109 -6.75 -9.91 -6.24
N PHE A 110 -5.49 -9.54 -6.02
CA PHE A 110 -4.50 -9.32 -7.07
C PHE A 110 -4.38 -10.54 -7.99
N GLY A 111 -4.19 -11.74 -7.43
CA GLY A 111 -4.07 -12.97 -8.19
C GLY A 111 -5.33 -13.26 -9.02
N VAL A 112 -6.51 -13.15 -8.42
CA VAL A 112 -7.79 -13.36 -9.11
C VAL A 112 -7.98 -12.35 -10.24
N THR A 113 -7.72 -11.06 -10.01
CA THR A 113 -7.85 -10.02 -11.05
C THR A 113 -6.94 -10.29 -12.23
N TRP A 114 -5.66 -10.60 -11.98
CA TRP A 114 -4.69 -10.86 -13.04
C TRP A 114 -4.99 -12.14 -13.81
N ILE A 115 -5.37 -13.22 -13.12
CA ILE A 115 -5.74 -14.48 -13.77
C ILE A 115 -6.98 -14.30 -14.63
N LEU A 116 -8.03 -13.64 -14.11
CA LEU A 116 -9.26 -13.47 -14.87
C LEU A 116 -9.03 -12.63 -16.12
N ILE A 117 -8.37 -11.48 -16.01
CA ILE A 117 -8.18 -10.58 -17.16
C ILE A 117 -7.26 -11.18 -18.23
N LEU A 118 -6.23 -11.94 -17.86
CA LEU A 118 -5.27 -12.47 -18.84
C LEU A 118 -5.72 -13.75 -19.53
N PHE A 119 -6.68 -14.49 -18.95
CA PHE A 119 -7.07 -15.81 -19.43
C PHE A 119 -8.56 -15.93 -19.81
N PHE A 120 -9.40 -14.93 -19.53
CA PHE A 120 -10.83 -14.93 -19.80
C PHE A 120 -11.30 -13.59 -20.35
#